data_AF-A0A7Y8KBI0-F1
#
_entry.id   AF-A0A7Y8KBI0-F1
#
_cell.length_a   1.000
_cell.length_b   1.000
_cell.length_c   1.000
_cell.angle_alpha   90.00
_cell.angle_beta   90.00
_cell.angle_gamma   90.00
#
_symmetry.space_group_name_H-M   'P 1'
#
loop_
_entity.id
_entity.type
_entity.pdbx_description
1 polymer ?
#
loop_
_entity_poly.entity_id
_entity_poly.type
_entity_poly.pdbx_seq_one_letter_code
_entity_poly.pdbx_strand_id
1 'polypeptide(L)'
;MKTTQAGVVVKKPKWKTALALVVLAGFIALMVYAPNILIALFFPVGILVGLLVSFGPSFYKTEQRLATSQIRSLAMGLVEVRGKVVADQTMLSPVYGKLCVGYVLIVEEGTKDKDGDWSWSRVLGEARCHDFRLQDASGEVRVIAEGIDLFGNKSPDEYELLGSSRRQGEILLVQDLDVMLIGDAGEREGLTVISQGKHPKAVFGVALTDDVENRRVLAPLWRAGGFYGAVIALLGVGVMAMTPAHFAQLHLPGPDTYPQMAERGPFYQLLAWLYREGGFQIPFMAAFGFFLALIVVMMATRLVLPKGMRLAVGRVLGAWMGLGMVIGGVVTLLLFVAHVDTMKLFLVWMLILLGTLVFSIFEQRKLGAAYNHYAKRVGKASFGDEDA
;
A
#
# COMPACT_ATOMS: atom_id res chain seq x y z
N MET A 1 -6.63 -13.99 -12.75
CA MET A 1 -8.01 -14.46 -13.00
C MET A 1 -7.98 -15.96 -13.23
N LYS A 2 -8.92 -16.74 -12.69
CA LYS A 2 -8.99 -18.18 -13.02
C LYS A 2 -9.33 -18.36 -14.49
N THR A 3 -8.58 -19.21 -15.18
CA THR A 3 -8.94 -19.65 -16.53
C THR A 3 -10.29 -20.37 -16.46
N THR A 4 -11.23 -19.95 -17.30
CA THR A 4 -12.55 -20.58 -17.41
C THR A 4 -12.78 -20.98 -18.87
N GLN A 5 -13.32 -22.18 -19.07
CA GLN A 5 -14.03 -22.51 -20.30
C GLN A 5 -15.29 -21.62 -20.42
N ALA A 6 -15.70 -21.32 -21.64
CA ALA A 6 -16.62 -20.23 -22.00
C ALA A 6 -17.90 -20.14 -21.12
N GLY A 7 -18.29 -18.92 -20.74
CA GLY A 7 -19.71 -18.58 -20.54
C GLY A 7 -20.24 -18.25 -19.13
N VAL A 8 -19.42 -17.95 -18.10
CA VAL A 8 -19.96 -17.62 -16.76
C VAL A 8 -19.76 -16.14 -16.40
N VAL A 9 -20.81 -15.33 -16.60
CA VAL A 9 -20.88 -13.94 -16.15
C VAL A 9 -21.32 -13.90 -14.68
N VAL A 10 -20.40 -13.49 -13.79
CA VAL A 10 -20.67 -13.36 -12.36
C VAL A 10 -21.46 -12.08 -12.08
N LYS A 11 -22.74 -12.22 -11.74
CA LYS A 11 -23.64 -11.10 -11.41
C LYS A 11 -23.28 -10.49 -10.04
N LYS A 12 -22.95 -9.18 -9.99
CA LYS A 12 -22.62 -8.48 -8.74
C LYS A 12 -23.83 -8.46 -7.78
N PRO A 13 -23.65 -8.77 -6.49
CA PRO A 13 -24.76 -8.87 -5.54
C PRO A 13 -25.27 -7.49 -5.07
N LYS A 14 -26.54 -7.18 -5.35
CA LYS A 14 -27.21 -5.89 -5.06
C LYS A 14 -27.31 -5.52 -3.56
N TRP A 15 -27.17 -6.47 -2.64
CA TRP A 15 -27.23 -6.19 -1.20
C TRP A 15 -25.98 -5.44 -0.70
N LYS A 16 -24.82 -5.66 -1.34
CA LYS A 16 -23.57 -4.95 -0.98
C LYS A 16 -23.65 -3.46 -1.28
N THR A 17 -24.33 -3.08 -2.37
CA THR A 17 -24.60 -1.68 -2.72
C THR A 17 -25.58 -1.02 -1.74
N ALA A 18 -26.62 -1.73 -1.29
CA ALA A 18 -27.55 -1.21 -0.29
C ALA A 18 -26.87 -1.00 1.08
N LEU A 19 -26.05 -1.96 1.51
CA LEU A 19 -25.27 -1.84 2.74
C LEU A 19 -24.30 -0.64 2.70
N ALA A 20 -23.61 -0.45 1.57
CA ALA A 20 -22.71 0.68 1.39
C ALA A 20 -23.42 2.05 1.51
N LEU A 21 -24.64 2.16 0.95
CA LEU A 21 -25.45 3.38 1.06
C LEU A 21 -25.90 3.68 2.50
N VAL A 22 -26.27 2.65 3.27
CA VAL A 22 -26.64 2.81 4.69
C VAL A 22 -25.44 3.26 5.53
N VAL A 23 -24.27 2.68 5.29
CA VAL A 23 -23.03 3.11 5.95
C VAL A 23 -22.67 4.55 5.59
N LEU A 24 -22.82 4.93 4.32
CA LEU A 24 -22.58 6.30 3.85
C LEU A 24 -23.54 7.31 4.51
N ALA A 25 -24.83 6.98 4.60
CA ALA A 25 -25.81 7.84 5.25
C ALA A 25 -25.54 8.00 6.75
N GLY A 26 -25.16 6.91 7.45
CA GLY A 26 -24.75 6.96 8.85
C GLY A 26 -23.49 7.80 9.07
N PHE A 27 -22.53 7.72 8.14
CA PHE A 27 -21.32 8.55 8.15
C PHE A 27 -21.64 10.04 7.98
N ILE A 28 -22.52 10.39 7.04
CA ILE A 28 -22.97 11.77 6.80
C ILE A 28 -23.71 12.32 8.03
N ALA A 29 -24.61 11.53 8.63
CA ALA A 29 -25.32 11.94 9.85
C ALA A 29 -24.34 12.18 11.01
N LEU A 30 -23.36 11.29 11.22
CA LEU A 30 -22.35 11.46 12.26
C LEU A 30 -21.46 12.69 12.02
N MET A 31 -21.22 13.05 10.75
CA MET A 31 -20.46 14.25 10.36
C MET A 31 -21.18 15.53 10.79
N VAL A 32 -22.50 15.56 10.70
CA VAL A 32 -23.32 16.72 11.08
C VAL A 32 -23.43 16.86 12.60
N TYR A 33 -23.60 15.75 13.33
CA TYR A 33 -23.86 15.79 14.77
C TYR A 33 -22.61 15.84 15.65
N ALA A 34 -21.49 15.26 15.19
CA ALA A 34 -20.26 15.18 15.99
C ALA A 34 -18.99 15.21 15.13
N PRO A 35 -18.70 16.33 14.43
CA PRO A 35 -17.59 16.43 13.48
C PRO A 35 -16.22 16.13 14.11
N ASN A 36 -16.01 16.55 15.37
CA ASN A 36 -14.76 16.31 16.09
C ASN A 36 -14.53 14.82 16.43
N ILE A 37 -15.59 14.08 16.74
CA ILE A 37 -15.52 12.63 17.06
C ILE A 37 -15.30 11.83 15.78
N LEU A 38 -15.95 12.23 14.68
CA LEU A 38 -15.81 11.57 13.40
C LEU A 38 -14.39 11.73 12.82
N ILE A 39 -13.83 12.94 12.81
CA ILE A 39 -12.45 13.18 12.34
C ILE A 39 -11.46 12.41 13.23
N ALA A 40 -11.68 12.41 14.54
CA ALA A 40 -10.84 11.67 15.47
C ALA A 40 -10.87 10.17 15.17
N LEU A 41 -12.04 9.52 15.09
CA LEU A 41 -12.15 8.06 14.94
C LEU A 41 -11.92 7.55 13.50
N PHE A 42 -12.14 8.36 12.47
CA PHE A 42 -12.09 7.92 11.07
C PHE A 42 -10.69 7.44 10.64
N PHE A 43 -9.64 8.19 10.98
CA PHE A 43 -8.26 7.81 10.65
C PHE A 43 -7.80 6.52 11.37
N PRO A 44 -7.93 6.36 12.70
CA PRO A 44 -7.51 5.15 13.40
C PRO A 44 -8.37 3.94 13.06
N VAL A 45 -9.70 4.10 12.94
CA VAL A 45 -10.57 2.99 12.55
C VAL A 45 -10.33 2.61 11.09
N GLY A 46 -10.12 3.58 10.20
CA GLY A 46 -9.75 3.32 8.80
C GLY A 46 -8.42 2.61 8.65
N ILE A 47 -7.40 3.00 9.43
CA ILE A 47 -6.09 2.33 9.45
C ILE A 47 -6.20 0.94 10.09
N LEU A 48 -6.95 0.78 11.18
CA LEU A 48 -7.17 -0.50 11.86
C LEU A 48 -7.96 -1.48 10.96
N VAL A 49 -9.01 -0.99 10.31
CA VAL A 49 -9.77 -1.75 9.31
C VAL A 49 -8.89 -2.04 8.10
N GLY A 50 -8.05 -1.11 7.62
CA GLY A 50 -7.10 -1.35 6.53
C GLY A 50 -6.05 -2.41 6.86
N LEU A 51 -5.56 -2.42 8.10
CA LEU A 51 -4.67 -3.46 8.64
C LEU A 51 -5.38 -4.83 8.72
N LEU A 52 -6.61 -4.84 9.24
CA LEU A 52 -7.42 -6.05 9.36
C LEU A 52 -7.91 -6.56 8.00
N VAL A 53 -8.21 -5.68 7.04
CA VAL A 53 -8.70 -5.98 5.69
C VAL A 53 -7.56 -6.15 4.69
N SER A 54 -6.29 -6.03 5.11
CA SER A 54 -5.09 -6.45 4.35
C SER A 54 -5.00 -7.98 4.17
N PHE A 55 -6.14 -8.60 3.88
CA PHE A 55 -6.32 -9.94 3.41
C PHE A 55 -6.28 -9.92 1.88
N GLY A 56 -5.06 -9.82 1.33
CA GLY A 56 -4.81 -9.95 -0.10
C GLY A 56 -5.31 -11.28 -0.70
N PRO A 57 -5.22 -11.44 -2.04
CA PRO A 57 -5.64 -12.66 -2.75
C PRO A 57 -5.05 -13.92 -2.12
N SER A 58 -5.78 -15.04 -2.14
CA SER A 58 -5.35 -16.30 -1.48
C SER A 58 -3.97 -16.75 -1.90
N PHE A 59 -3.58 -16.51 -3.16
CA PHE A 59 -2.26 -16.78 -3.70
C PHE A 59 -1.12 -16.23 -2.83
N TYR A 60 -1.14 -14.93 -2.57
CA TYR A 60 -0.09 -14.24 -1.81
C TYR A 60 -0.15 -14.53 -0.30
N LYS A 61 -1.28 -15.01 0.22
CA LYS A 61 -1.35 -15.48 1.62
C LYS A 61 -0.67 -16.84 1.79
N THR A 62 -0.82 -17.70 0.79
CA THR A 62 -0.25 -19.04 0.77
C THR A 62 1.25 -18.98 0.47
N GLU A 63 1.67 -18.14 -0.47
CA GLU A 63 3.08 -17.84 -0.78
C GLU A 63 3.91 -17.48 0.46
N GLN A 64 3.36 -16.69 1.39
CA GLN A 64 4.08 -16.30 2.62
C GLN A 64 4.36 -17.45 3.60
N ARG A 65 3.80 -18.64 3.37
CA ARG A 65 3.93 -19.80 4.26
C ARG A 65 4.67 -20.97 3.62
N LEU A 66 4.88 -20.98 2.31
CA LEU A 66 5.61 -22.04 1.63
C LEU A 66 7.07 -21.64 1.44
N ALA A 67 7.94 -22.63 1.54
CA ALA A 67 9.31 -22.50 1.06
C ALA A 67 9.32 -22.80 -0.43
N THR A 68 9.99 -21.95 -1.21
CA THR A 68 10.23 -22.20 -2.63
C THR A 68 11.02 -23.49 -2.79
N SER A 69 10.45 -24.46 -3.49
CA SER A 69 11.02 -25.80 -3.70
C SER A 69 11.79 -25.85 -5.02
N GLN A 70 12.87 -26.63 -5.06
CA GLN A 70 13.56 -26.96 -6.31
C GLN A 70 12.78 -28.04 -7.05
N ILE A 71 12.70 -27.94 -8.38
CA ILE A 71 11.97 -28.87 -9.22
C ILE A 71 12.42 -30.33 -9.02
N ARG A 72 13.73 -30.57 -8.93
CA ARG A 72 14.30 -31.92 -8.78
C ARG A 72 13.89 -32.61 -7.47
N SER A 73 13.50 -31.85 -6.46
CA SER A 73 13.16 -32.36 -5.12
C SER A 73 11.76 -31.93 -4.68
N LEU A 74 10.82 -31.85 -5.63
CA LEU A 74 9.43 -31.49 -5.32
C LEU A 74 8.80 -32.52 -4.39
N ALA A 75 8.35 -32.05 -3.24
CA ALA A 75 7.49 -32.85 -2.37
C ALA A 75 6.09 -32.96 -2.99
N MET A 76 5.46 -34.12 -2.84
CA MET A 76 4.07 -34.31 -3.27
C MET A 76 3.13 -33.46 -2.42
N GLY A 77 2.12 -32.85 -3.04
CA GLY A 77 1.18 -31.93 -2.40
C GLY A 77 1.42 -30.47 -2.79
N LEU A 78 0.95 -29.53 -1.96
CA LEU A 78 1.01 -28.10 -2.27
C LEU A 78 2.46 -27.59 -2.25
N VAL A 79 2.92 -27.08 -3.40
CA VAL A 79 4.27 -26.58 -3.63
C VAL A 79 4.28 -25.15 -4.17
N GLU A 80 5.37 -24.45 -3.89
CA GLU A 80 5.75 -23.18 -4.53
C GLU A 80 7.02 -23.41 -5.33
N VAL A 81 7.02 -23.06 -6.62
CA VAL A 81 8.14 -23.28 -7.53
C VAL A 81 8.41 -22.00 -8.31
N ARG A 82 9.69 -21.63 -8.41
CA ARG A 82 10.16 -20.53 -9.25
C ARG A 82 10.86 -21.09 -10.47
N GLY A 83 10.56 -20.56 -11.64
CA GLY A 83 11.28 -20.92 -12.86
C GLY A 83 10.87 -20.11 -14.07
N LYS A 84 11.52 -20.42 -15.18
CA LYS A 84 11.20 -19.86 -16.50
C LYS A 84 10.15 -20.70 -17.20
N VAL A 85 9.22 -20.03 -17.88
CA VAL A 85 8.22 -20.69 -18.70
C VAL A 85 8.85 -21.26 -19.96
N VAL A 86 8.64 -22.55 -20.19
CA VAL A 86 9.00 -23.26 -21.42
C VAL A 86 7.70 -23.65 -22.13
N ALA A 87 7.50 -23.08 -23.31
CA ALA A 87 6.29 -23.27 -24.10
C ALA A 87 6.33 -24.60 -24.87
N ASP A 88 5.30 -25.43 -24.69
CA ASP A 88 5.05 -26.60 -25.56
C ASP A 88 4.13 -26.26 -26.72
N GLN A 89 3.09 -25.49 -26.40
CA GLN A 89 2.15 -24.95 -27.36
C GLN A 89 2.04 -23.44 -27.12
N THR A 90 1.93 -22.71 -28.21
CA THR A 90 1.77 -21.25 -28.20
C THR A 90 0.49 -20.85 -28.90
N MET A 91 -0.11 -19.76 -28.44
CA MET A 91 -1.23 -19.07 -29.06
C MET A 91 -0.85 -17.61 -29.35
N LEU A 92 -1.56 -16.97 -30.28
CA LEU A 92 -1.42 -15.53 -30.51
C LEU A 92 -2.30 -14.76 -29.52
N SER A 93 -1.75 -13.71 -28.95
CA SER A 93 -2.48 -12.85 -28.03
C SER A 93 -3.55 -12.03 -28.76
N PRO A 94 -4.74 -11.82 -28.18
CA PRO A 94 -5.84 -11.16 -28.87
C PRO A 94 -5.61 -9.69 -29.21
N VAL A 95 -4.83 -8.97 -28.39
CA VAL A 95 -4.61 -7.52 -28.57
C VAL A 95 -3.36 -7.27 -29.40
N TYR A 96 -2.19 -7.73 -28.94
CA TYR A 96 -0.91 -7.39 -29.56
C TYR A 96 -0.41 -8.44 -30.56
N GLY A 97 -1.13 -9.56 -30.76
CA GLY A 97 -0.72 -10.62 -31.69
C GLY A 97 0.60 -11.30 -31.32
N LYS A 98 0.99 -11.27 -30.04
CA LYS A 98 2.26 -11.84 -29.57
C LYS A 98 2.11 -13.33 -29.27
N LEU A 99 3.13 -14.11 -29.60
CA LEU A 99 3.19 -15.54 -29.25
C LEU A 99 3.31 -15.69 -27.73
N CYS A 100 2.38 -16.43 -27.13
CA CYS A 100 2.31 -16.66 -25.69
C CYS A 100 1.76 -18.05 -25.37
N VAL A 101 2.06 -18.56 -24.18
CA VAL A 101 1.49 -19.80 -23.62
C VAL A 101 0.09 -19.55 -23.07
N GLY A 102 -0.13 -18.36 -22.54
CA GLY A 102 -1.42 -17.92 -22.03
C GLY A 102 -1.51 -16.41 -21.91
N TYR A 103 -2.73 -15.90 -21.76
CA TYR A 103 -3.01 -14.47 -21.63
C TYR A 103 -4.16 -14.21 -20.65
N VAL A 104 -4.16 -13.00 -20.11
CA VAL A 104 -5.30 -12.41 -19.40
C VAL A 104 -5.71 -11.15 -20.17
N LEU A 105 -6.90 -11.17 -20.77
CA LEU A 105 -7.51 -10.05 -21.45
C LEU A 105 -8.45 -9.30 -20.50
N ILE A 106 -8.30 -7.98 -20.45
CA ILE A 106 -9.18 -7.08 -19.70
C ILE A 106 -9.73 -6.04 -20.66
N VAL A 107 -11.06 -5.93 -20.71
CA VAL A 107 -11.73 -4.83 -21.43
C VAL A 107 -12.47 -3.96 -20.43
N GLU A 108 -12.25 -2.67 -20.54
CA GLU A 108 -12.81 -1.64 -19.68
C GLU A 108 -13.61 -0.63 -20.51
N GLU A 109 -14.70 -0.14 -19.93
CA GLU A 109 -15.53 0.90 -20.50
C GLU A 109 -15.42 2.14 -19.63
N GLY A 110 -15.12 3.25 -20.30
CA GLY A 110 -14.96 4.57 -19.75
C GLY A 110 -16.29 5.30 -19.73
N THR A 111 -16.59 5.91 -18.59
CA THR A 111 -17.68 6.87 -18.46
C THR A 111 -17.07 8.21 -18.16
N LYS A 112 -17.37 9.21 -18.98
CA LYS A 112 -16.90 10.58 -18.77
C LYS A 112 -17.87 11.30 -17.84
N ASP A 113 -17.37 11.92 -16.79
CA ASP A 113 -18.19 12.76 -15.93
C ASP A 113 -18.40 14.17 -16.52
N LYS A 114 -19.13 15.01 -15.78
CA LYS A 114 -19.47 16.38 -16.21
C LYS A 114 -18.25 17.31 -16.24
N ASP A 115 -17.22 16.99 -15.46
CA ASP A 115 -15.99 17.76 -15.34
C ASP A 115 -14.94 17.33 -16.40
N GLY A 116 -15.22 16.20 -17.05
CA GLY A 116 -14.47 15.69 -18.19
C GLY A 116 -13.50 14.57 -17.84
N ASP A 117 -13.52 14.09 -16.61
CA ASP A 117 -12.68 13.01 -16.13
C ASP A 117 -13.27 11.65 -16.51
N TRP A 118 -12.37 10.72 -16.84
CA TRP A 118 -12.74 9.37 -17.25
C TRP A 118 -12.69 8.39 -16.09
N SER A 119 -13.83 7.77 -15.80
CA SER A 119 -13.92 6.63 -14.89
C SER A 119 -14.01 5.33 -15.67
N TRP A 120 -13.05 4.44 -15.46
CA TRP A 120 -12.96 3.17 -16.18
C TRP A 120 -13.50 2.02 -15.33
N SER A 121 -14.35 1.19 -15.94
CA SER A 121 -14.94 0.04 -15.28
C SER A 121 -14.74 -1.23 -16.11
N ARG A 122 -14.30 -2.31 -15.45
CA ARG A 122 -14.10 -3.60 -16.12
C ARG A 122 -15.43 -4.18 -16.56
N VAL A 123 -15.56 -4.38 -17.88
CA VAL A 123 -16.75 -4.99 -18.51
C VAL A 123 -16.49 -6.44 -18.87
N LEU A 124 -15.26 -6.76 -19.31
CA LEU A 124 -14.88 -8.12 -19.66
C LEU A 124 -13.56 -8.52 -18.99
N GLY A 125 -13.46 -9.80 -18.67
CA GLY A 125 -12.22 -10.41 -18.27
C GLY A 125 -12.17 -11.85 -18.73
N GLU A 126 -11.16 -12.18 -19.53
CA GLU A 126 -10.95 -13.52 -20.06
C GLU A 126 -9.52 -13.96 -19.74
N ALA A 127 -9.33 -15.23 -19.42
CA ALA A 127 -8.02 -15.82 -19.20
C ALA A 127 -7.96 -17.18 -19.89
N ARG A 128 -6.94 -17.40 -20.73
CA ARG A 128 -6.66 -18.67 -21.41
C ARG A 128 -5.21 -19.04 -21.25
N CYS A 129 -4.94 -20.34 -21.14
CA CYS A 129 -3.59 -20.87 -20.99
C CYS A 129 -3.54 -22.29 -21.56
N HIS A 130 -2.51 -22.58 -22.35
CA HIS A 130 -2.13 -23.96 -22.65
C HIS A 130 -1.29 -24.55 -21.51
N ASP A 131 -1.19 -25.87 -21.48
CA ASP A 131 -0.22 -26.57 -20.64
C ASP A 131 1.20 -26.16 -21.03
N PHE A 132 2.10 -26.13 -20.05
CA PHE A 132 3.47 -25.67 -20.24
C PHE A 132 4.44 -26.37 -19.31
N ARG A 133 5.73 -26.15 -19.52
CA ARG A 133 6.76 -26.59 -18.58
C ARG A 133 7.33 -25.39 -17.84
N LEU A 134 7.71 -25.63 -16.60
CA LEU A 134 8.48 -24.69 -15.79
C LEU A 134 9.88 -25.25 -15.64
N GLN A 135 10.90 -24.43 -15.92
CA GLN A 135 12.31 -24.81 -15.82
C GLN A 135 13.02 -23.98 -14.74
N ASP A 136 13.73 -24.64 -13.85
CA ASP A 136 14.65 -24.03 -12.90
C ASP A 136 16.07 -24.58 -13.08
N ALA A 137 16.99 -24.20 -12.20
CA ALA A 137 18.38 -24.68 -12.27
C ALA A 137 18.53 -26.20 -11.98
N SER A 138 17.50 -26.84 -11.43
CA SER A 138 17.51 -28.23 -11.00
C SER A 138 16.81 -29.18 -11.97
N GLY A 139 15.88 -28.68 -12.80
CA GLY A 139 15.19 -29.47 -13.81
C GLY A 139 13.95 -28.78 -14.41
N GLU A 140 13.09 -29.60 -15.02
CA GLU A 140 11.83 -29.17 -15.62
C GLU A 140 10.65 -29.96 -15.05
N VAL A 141 9.50 -29.29 -14.89
CA VAL A 141 8.25 -29.93 -14.47
C VAL A 141 7.11 -29.47 -15.37
N ARG A 142 6.21 -30.40 -15.71
CA ARG A 142 5.00 -30.10 -16.50
C ARG A 142 3.92 -29.50 -15.61
N VAL A 143 3.27 -28.46 -16.12
CA VAL A 143 2.16 -27.76 -15.49
C VAL A 143 0.90 -27.97 -16.32
N ILE A 144 -0.14 -28.50 -15.68
CA ILE A 144 -1.46 -28.66 -16.29
C ILE A 144 -2.26 -27.40 -15.97
N ALA A 145 -2.44 -26.54 -16.97
CA ALA A 145 -2.90 -25.17 -16.79
C ALA A 145 -4.41 -25.06 -16.53
N GLU A 146 -5.14 -26.18 -16.54
CA GLU A 146 -6.57 -26.19 -16.26
C GLU A 146 -6.89 -25.60 -14.86
N GLY A 147 -7.67 -24.53 -14.85
CA GLY A 147 -8.11 -23.86 -13.62
C GLY A 147 -7.05 -22.99 -12.96
N ILE A 148 -5.94 -22.69 -13.65
CA ILE A 148 -4.85 -21.84 -13.16
C ILE A 148 -5.32 -20.39 -13.02
N ASP A 149 -4.93 -19.74 -11.93
CA ASP A 149 -5.11 -18.31 -11.74
C ASP A 149 -3.91 -17.54 -12.30
N LEU A 150 -4.07 -16.96 -13.49
CA LEU A 150 -3.02 -16.15 -14.10
C LEU A 150 -2.95 -14.75 -13.48
N PHE A 151 -1.77 -14.40 -12.98
CA PHE A 151 -1.36 -13.09 -12.47
C PHE A 151 -2.25 -12.51 -11.35
N GLY A 152 -2.99 -13.34 -10.61
CA GLY A 152 -3.64 -12.94 -9.35
C GLY A 152 -4.48 -11.65 -9.40
N ASN A 153 -5.32 -11.50 -10.44
CA ASN A 153 -6.17 -10.32 -10.71
C ASN A 153 -5.41 -9.01 -10.94
N LYS A 154 -4.13 -9.06 -11.33
CA LYS A 154 -3.38 -7.91 -11.83
C LYS A 154 -4.07 -7.27 -13.04
N SER A 155 -4.00 -5.95 -13.13
CA SER A 155 -4.42 -5.19 -14.31
C SER A 155 -3.24 -5.00 -15.28
N PRO A 156 -3.49 -4.95 -16.60
CA PRO A 156 -2.48 -4.58 -17.59
C PRO A 156 -1.84 -3.24 -17.25
N ASP A 157 -0.53 -3.12 -17.52
CA ASP A 157 0.20 -1.86 -17.38
C ASP A 157 -0.13 -0.92 -18.56
N GLU A 158 -0.41 -1.49 -19.73
CA GLU A 158 -0.75 -0.77 -20.96
C GLU A 158 -2.16 -1.13 -21.43
N TYR A 159 -2.86 -0.12 -21.95
CA TYR A 159 -4.19 -0.26 -22.53
C TYR A 159 -4.21 0.40 -23.91
N GLU A 160 -4.81 -0.30 -24.87
CA GLU A 160 -5.14 0.22 -26.20
C GLU A 160 -6.60 0.68 -26.23
N LEU A 161 -6.86 1.82 -26.86
CA LEU A 161 -8.22 2.36 -27.01
C LEU A 161 -8.99 1.58 -28.08
N LEU A 162 -10.13 1.02 -27.69
CA LEU A 162 -11.07 0.34 -28.56
C LEU A 162 -12.25 1.29 -28.88
N GLY A 163 -11.96 2.36 -29.62
CA GLY A 163 -12.91 3.44 -29.91
C GLY A 163 -12.87 4.59 -28.89
N SER A 164 -13.98 5.31 -28.71
CA SER A 164 -14.02 6.55 -27.92
C SER A 164 -14.21 6.35 -26.42
N SER A 165 -14.79 5.23 -25.98
CA SER A 165 -15.15 4.99 -24.57
C SER A 165 -14.83 3.58 -24.10
N ARG A 166 -14.01 2.82 -24.83
CA ARG A 166 -13.56 1.49 -24.41
C ARG A 166 -12.06 1.38 -24.57
N ARG A 167 -11.45 0.59 -23.70
CA ARG A 167 -10.03 0.25 -23.76
C ARG A 167 -9.83 -1.22 -23.43
N GLN A 168 -8.80 -1.82 -24.00
CA GLN A 168 -8.42 -3.20 -23.76
C GLN A 168 -6.94 -3.29 -23.42
N GLY A 169 -6.59 -4.23 -22.55
CA GLY A 169 -5.20 -4.52 -22.23
C GLY A 169 -5.04 -6.00 -21.95
N GLU A 170 -3.83 -6.50 -22.14
CA GLU A 170 -3.51 -7.91 -21.90
C GLU A 170 -2.24 -8.09 -21.08
N ILE A 171 -2.20 -9.18 -20.31
CA ILE A 171 -1.00 -9.65 -19.60
C ILE A 171 -0.67 -11.03 -20.15
N LEU A 172 0.58 -11.24 -20.57
CA LEU A 172 1.00 -12.42 -21.31
C LEU A 172 1.92 -13.31 -20.47
N LEU A 173 1.70 -14.62 -20.56
CA LEU A 173 2.62 -15.65 -20.12
C LEU A 173 3.44 -16.08 -21.35
N VAL A 174 4.63 -15.48 -21.52
CA VAL A 174 5.51 -15.73 -22.68
C VAL A 174 6.62 -16.71 -22.33
N GLN A 175 7.28 -17.24 -23.36
CA GLN A 175 8.47 -18.06 -23.19
C GLN A 175 9.57 -17.28 -22.44
N ASP A 176 10.35 -18.00 -21.63
CA ASP A 176 11.45 -17.49 -20.81
C ASP A 176 11.06 -16.50 -19.70
N LEU A 177 9.76 -16.25 -19.50
CA LEU A 177 9.27 -15.39 -18.43
C LEU A 177 9.52 -16.05 -17.06
N ASP A 178 10.20 -15.34 -16.17
CA ASP A 178 10.45 -15.78 -14.79
C ASP A 178 9.18 -15.61 -13.95
N VAL A 179 8.63 -16.73 -13.49
CA VAL A 179 7.37 -16.79 -12.77
C VAL A 179 7.46 -17.63 -11.50
N MET A 180 6.63 -17.25 -10.53
CA MET A 180 6.34 -18.05 -9.34
C MET A 180 5.01 -18.78 -9.53
N LEU A 181 5.03 -20.09 -9.37
CA LEU A 181 3.87 -20.96 -9.48
C LEU A 181 3.55 -21.60 -8.13
N ILE A 182 2.29 -21.57 -7.74
CA ILE A 182 1.76 -22.35 -6.60
C ILE A 182 0.74 -23.33 -7.14
N GLY A 183 0.89 -24.60 -6.79
CA GLY A 183 -0.02 -25.67 -7.20
C GLY A 183 0.21 -26.95 -6.43
N ASP A 184 -0.57 -27.98 -6.74
CA ASP A 184 -0.44 -29.29 -6.13
C ASP A 184 0.43 -30.17 -7.03
N ALA A 185 1.61 -30.55 -6.53
CA ALA A 185 2.49 -31.52 -7.16
C ALA A 185 1.94 -32.93 -6.94
N GLY A 186 1.70 -33.62 -8.04
CA GLY A 186 1.21 -34.98 -8.07
C GLY A 186 1.87 -35.78 -9.17
N GLU A 187 1.44 -37.03 -9.30
CA GLU A 187 1.92 -37.92 -10.36
C GLU A 187 0.76 -38.19 -11.32
N ARG A 188 1.01 -38.04 -12.61
CA ARG A 188 0.11 -38.48 -13.68
C ARG A 188 0.92 -39.25 -14.70
N GLU A 189 0.47 -40.47 -15.03
CA GLU A 189 1.11 -41.31 -16.04
C GLU A 189 2.60 -41.58 -15.75
N GLY A 190 3.00 -41.69 -14.47
CA GLY A 190 4.39 -41.93 -14.09
C GLY A 190 5.29 -40.68 -14.10
N LEU A 191 4.74 -39.50 -14.40
CA LEU A 191 5.48 -38.24 -14.47
C LEU A 191 5.00 -37.28 -13.37
N THR A 192 5.94 -36.57 -12.75
CA THR A 192 5.62 -35.50 -11.81
C THR A 192 5.03 -34.31 -12.56
N VAL A 193 3.85 -33.88 -12.14
CA VAL A 193 3.12 -32.75 -12.72
C VAL A 193 2.59 -31.84 -11.62
N ILE A 194 2.47 -30.54 -11.93
CA ILE A 194 1.80 -29.58 -11.05
C ILE A 194 0.43 -29.25 -11.64
N SER A 195 -0.62 -29.34 -10.83
CA SER A 195 -2.00 -29.08 -11.27
C SER A 195 -2.85 -28.48 -10.16
N GLN A 196 -4.12 -28.18 -10.47
CA GLN A 196 -5.07 -27.74 -9.47
C GLN A 196 -5.31 -28.83 -8.41
N GLY A 197 -5.10 -28.49 -7.14
CA GLY A 197 -5.35 -29.41 -6.03
C GLY A 197 -6.83 -29.79 -5.92
N LYS A 198 -7.10 -30.99 -5.40
CA LYS A 198 -8.45 -31.56 -5.28
C LYS A 198 -9.38 -30.78 -4.34
N HIS A 199 -8.83 -29.95 -3.47
CA HIS A 199 -9.64 -29.14 -2.55
C HIS A 199 -10.20 -27.89 -3.24
N PRO A 200 -11.48 -27.53 -3.02
CA PRO A 200 -12.10 -26.37 -3.66
C PRO A 200 -11.47 -25.01 -3.28
N LYS A 201 -10.65 -24.97 -2.23
CA LYS A 201 -9.86 -23.81 -1.79
C LYS A 201 -8.37 -23.93 -2.10
N ALA A 202 -7.95 -24.96 -2.82
CA ALA A 202 -6.55 -25.12 -3.24
C ALA A 202 -6.15 -23.92 -4.09
N VAL A 203 -5.01 -23.33 -3.75
CA VAL A 203 -4.41 -22.25 -4.52
C VAL A 203 -3.72 -22.88 -5.72
N PHE A 204 -4.14 -22.49 -6.91
CA PHE A 204 -3.46 -22.83 -8.15
C PHE A 204 -3.32 -21.57 -8.98
N GLY A 205 -2.11 -21.08 -9.17
CA GLY A 205 -1.87 -19.81 -9.84
C GLY A 205 -0.43 -19.55 -10.19
N VAL A 206 -0.25 -18.54 -11.04
CA VAL A 206 1.04 -18.05 -11.51
C VAL A 206 1.10 -16.56 -11.31
N ALA A 207 2.21 -16.05 -10.82
CA ALA A 207 2.50 -14.64 -10.71
C ALA A 207 3.91 -14.34 -11.21
N LEU A 208 4.16 -13.11 -11.63
CA LEU A 208 5.50 -12.65 -11.96
C LEU A 208 6.37 -12.73 -10.71
N THR A 209 7.56 -13.32 -10.83
CA THR A 209 8.48 -13.46 -9.71
C THR A 209 8.79 -12.11 -9.06
N ASP A 210 9.00 -11.08 -9.88
CA ASP A 210 9.25 -9.71 -9.45
C ASP A 210 8.12 -9.15 -8.58
N ASP A 211 6.86 -9.38 -8.94
CA ASP A 211 5.71 -8.87 -8.18
C ASP A 211 5.61 -9.55 -6.80
N VAL A 212 5.89 -10.86 -6.77
CA VAL A 212 5.90 -11.66 -5.55
C VAL A 212 7.04 -11.22 -4.62
N GLU A 213 8.26 -11.08 -5.13
CA GLU A 213 9.43 -10.63 -4.35
C GLU A 213 9.22 -9.21 -3.81
N ASN A 214 8.71 -8.29 -4.65
CA ASN A 214 8.39 -6.91 -4.24
C ASN A 214 7.44 -6.90 -3.06
N ARG A 215 6.38 -7.70 -3.16
CA ARG A 215 5.41 -7.83 -2.08
C ARG A 215 6.02 -8.49 -0.85
N ARG A 216 6.85 -9.51 -0.99
CA ARG A 216 7.52 -10.20 0.13
C ARG A 216 8.41 -9.24 0.92
N VAL A 217 9.12 -8.36 0.22
CA VAL A 217 9.99 -7.33 0.81
C VAL A 217 9.19 -6.17 1.43
N LEU A 218 8.11 -5.72 0.78
CA LEU A 218 7.30 -4.58 1.26
C LEU A 218 6.25 -4.96 2.31
N ALA A 219 5.71 -6.18 2.30
CA ALA A 219 4.66 -6.62 3.22
C ALA A 219 5.00 -6.41 4.70
N PRO A 220 6.19 -6.76 5.21
CA PRO A 220 6.50 -6.54 6.62
C PRO A 220 6.64 -5.05 6.95
N LEU A 221 7.06 -4.22 6.00
CA LEU A 221 7.10 -2.75 6.16
C LEU A 221 5.70 -2.16 6.22
N TRP A 222 4.78 -2.57 5.36
CA TRP A 222 3.39 -2.12 5.40
C TRP A 222 2.67 -2.54 6.69
N ARG A 223 2.93 -3.75 7.20
CA ARG A 223 2.36 -4.21 8.48
C ARG A 223 2.89 -3.39 9.65
N ALA A 224 4.20 -3.20 9.72
CA ALA A 224 4.81 -2.38 10.76
C ALA A 224 4.32 -0.92 10.66
N GLY A 225 4.43 -0.31 9.48
CA GLY A 225 3.98 1.07 9.24
C GLY A 225 2.51 1.27 9.55
N GLY A 226 1.65 0.32 9.19
CA GLY A 226 0.24 0.34 9.58
C GLY A 226 0.07 0.26 11.10
N PHE A 227 0.77 -0.63 11.80
CA PHE A 227 0.71 -0.71 13.28
C PHE A 227 1.12 0.61 13.94
N TYR A 228 2.26 1.20 13.55
CA TYR A 228 2.68 2.51 14.06
C TYR A 228 1.66 3.60 13.71
N GLY A 229 1.13 3.59 12.48
CA GLY A 229 0.06 4.50 12.06
C GLY A 229 -1.21 4.37 12.91
N ALA A 230 -1.60 3.15 13.28
CA ALA A 230 -2.76 2.90 14.13
C ALA A 230 -2.55 3.43 15.56
N VAL A 231 -1.37 3.19 16.13
CA VAL A 231 -0.99 3.72 17.45
C VAL A 231 -0.98 5.25 17.44
N ILE A 232 -0.36 5.85 16.42
CA ILE A 232 -0.32 7.31 16.22
C ILE A 232 -1.73 7.88 16.13
N ALA A 233 -2.58 7.26 15.32
CA ALA A 233 -3.95 7.71 15.12
C ALA A 233 -4.79 7.57 16.41
N LEU A 234 -4.61 6.51 17.19
CA LEU A 234 -5.29 6.31 18.47
C LEU A 234 -4.87 7.35 19.51
N LEU A 235 -3.57 7.65 19.60
CA LEU A 235 -3.09 8.73 20.47
C LEU A 235 -3.57 10.10 19.97
N GLY A 236 -3.62 10.30 18.66
CA GLY A 236 -4.18 11.50 18.02
C GLY A 236 -5.64 11.73 18.39
N VAL A 237 -6.47 10.67 18.42
CA VAL A 237 -7.85 10.74 18.96
C VAL A 237 -7.85 11.25 20.38
N GLY A 238 -6.99 10.70 21.23
CA GLY A 238 -6.88 11.11 22.63
C GLY A 238 -6.59 12.60 22.76
N VAL A 239 -5.62 13.11 21.99
CA VAL A 239 -5.29 14.54 21.94
C VAL A 239 -6.48 15.38 21.44
N MET A 240 -7.20 14.91 20.43
CA MET A 240 -8.37 15.63 19.89
C MET A 240 -9.53 15.66 20.88
N ALA A 241 -9.74 14.58 21.64
CA ALA A 241 -10.81 14.43 22.61
C ALA A 241 -10.56 15.20 23.93
N MET A 242 -9.34 15.67 24.20
CA MET A 242 -9.05 16.46 25.38
C MET A 242 -9.83 17.78 25.37
N THR A 243 -10.55 18.05 26.46
CA THR A 243 -11.25 19.33 26.67
C THR A 243 -10.28 20.37 27.27
N PRO A 244 -10.59 21.68 27.20
CA PRO A 244 -9.75 22.73 27.78
C PRO A 244 -9.44 22.53 29.27
N ALA A 245 -10.38 21.93 30.02
CA ALA A 245 -10.19 21.59 31.43
C ALA A 245 -9.08 20.54 31.66
N HIS A 246 -8.89 19.60 30.73
CA HIS A 246 -7.79 18.63 30.79
C HIS A 246 -6.44 19.29 30.56
N PHE A 247 -6.35 20.25 29.61
CA PHE A 247 -5.12 21.02 29.39
C PHE A 247 -4.73 21.85 30.61
N ALA A 248 -5.71 22.46 31.28
CA ALA A 248 -5.49 23.21 32.52
C ALA A 248 -4.94 22.33 33.67
N GLN A 249 -5.41 21.08 33.79
CA GLN A 249 -4.89 20.13 34.79
C GLN A 249 -3.47 19.63 34.49
N LEU A 250 -3.14 19.49 33.21
CA LEU A 250 -1.80 19.13 32.73
C LEU A 250 -0.78 20.29 32.84
N HIS A 251 -1.19 21.45 33.37
CA HIS A 251 -0.42 22.71 33.34
C HIS A 251 0.05 23.08 31.92
N LEU A 252 -0.63 22.56 30.89
CA LEU A 252 -0.37 22.92 29.51
C LEU A 252 -1.13 24.21 29.22
N PRO A 253 -0.44 25.26 28.75
CA PRO A 253 -1.09 26.55 28.57
C PRO A 253 -2.19 26.47 27.51
N GLY A 254 -3.39 26.93 27.84
CA GLY A 254 -4.49 27.12 26.90
C GLY A 254 -4.54 28.56 26.39
N PRO A 255 -5.34 28.87 25.35
CA PRO A 255 -5.45 30.20 24.74
C PRO A 255 -5.57 31.33 25.77
N ASP A 256 -6.40 31.12 26.80
CA ASP A 256 -6.71 32.10 27.84
C ASP A 256 -5.62 32.22 28.92
N THR A 257 -4.72 31.23 29.01
CA THR A 257 -3.70 31.11 30.05
C THR A 257 -2.32 31.62 29.61
N TYR A 258 -2.08 31.73 28.29
CA TYR A 258 -0.82 32.23 27.73
C TYR A 258 -0.44 33.65 28.14
N PRO A 259 -1.36 34.64 28.16
CA PRO A 259 -1.02 36.02 28.52
C PRO A 259 -0.49 36.12 29.95
N GLN A 260 -1.01 35.27 30.84
CA GLN A 260 -0.65 35.24 32.27
C GLN A 260 0.68 34.52 32.53
N MET A 261 1.14 33.65 31.62
CA MET A 261 2.42 32.93 31.75
C MET A 261 3.60 33.65 31.10
N ALA A 262 3.37 34.71 30.32
CA ALA A 262 4.42 35.49 29.65
C ALA A 262 5.48 36.04 30.63
N GLU A 263 5.12 36.26 31.89
CA GLU A 263 6.05 36.76 32.91
C GLU A 263 7.03 35.69 33.44
N ARG A 264 6.80 34.40 33.15
CA ARG A 264 7.65 33.31 33.67
C ARG A 264 8.94 33.05 32.90
N GLY A 265 9.16 33.72 31.76
CA GLY A 265 10.43 33.66 31.03
C GLY A 265 10.32 33.78 29.51
N PRO A 266 11.45 33.87 28.80
CA PRO A 266 11.49 34.20 27.37
C PRO A 266 10.79 33.15 26.48
N PHE A 267 10.76 31.88 26.89
CA PHE A 267 10.01 30.83 26.21
C PHE A 267 8.49 31.06 26.28
N TYR A 268 7.98 31.44 27.45
CA TYR A 268 6.55 31.71 27.63
C TYR A 268 6.12 33.03 26.97
N GLN A 269 7.01 34.02 26.88
CA GLN A 269 6.78 35.23 26.09
C GLN A 269 6.63 34.92 24.61
N LEU A 270 7.50 34.04 24.07
CA LEU A 270 7.41 33.58 22.69
C LEU A 270 6.07 32.84 22.44
N LEU A 271 5.66 31.95 23.36
CA LEU A 271 4.37 31.26 23.25
C LEU A 271 3.18 32.22 23.37
N ALA A 272 3.21 33.18 24.29
CA ALA A 272 2.16 34.18 24.44
C ALA A 272 2.03 35.11 23.22
N TRP A 273 3.17 35.47 22.62
CA TRP A 273 3.21 36.20 21.35
C TRP A 273 2.66 35.36 20.20
N LEU A 274 2.99 34.06 20.14
CA LEU A 274 2.44 33.13 19.16
C LEU A 274 0.91 32.99 19.28
N TYR A 275 0.36 33.00 20.50
CA TYR A 275 -1.05 32.71 20.80
C TYR A 275 -1.99 33.93 20.83
N ARG A 276 -1.49 35.14 20.54
CA ARG A 276 -2.29 36.37 20.59
C ARG A 276 -3.47 36.34 19.61
N GLU A 277 -4.69 36.62 20.10
CA GLU A 277 -5.89 36.83 19.27
C GLU A 277 -5.61 37.93 18.23
N GLY A 278 -5.59 37.57 16.95
CA GLY A 278 -5.30 38.46 15.82
C GLY A 278 -3.86 38.45 15.28
N GLY A 279 -2.96 37.61 15.80
CA GLY A 279 -1.61 37.42 15.24
C GLY A 279 -1.58 36.61 13.94
N PHE A 280 -0.47 36.70 13.20
CA PHE A 280 -0.12 35.98 11.94
C PHE A 280 -0.05 34.43 12.09
N GLN A 281 -0.92 33.81 12.88
CA GLN A 281 -0.94 32.38 13.18
C GLN A 281 -1.18 31.51 11.95
N ILE A 282 -1.98 32.01 11.00
CA ILE A 282 -2.48 31.23 9.86
C ILE A 282 -1.37 30.91 8.85
N PRO A 283 -0.58 31.88 8.36
CA PRO A 283 0.48 31.57 7.39
C PRO A 283 1.66 30.88 8.06
N PHE A 284 1.95 31.18 9.33
CA PHE A 284 3.16 30.70 10.00
C PHE A 284 3.02 29.23 10.44
N MET A 285 1.87 28.79 10.96
CA MET A 285 1.67 27.37 11.29
C MET A 285 1.29 26.52 10.08
N ALA A 286 0.58 27.06 9.09
CA ALA A 286 0.34 26.34 7.83
C ALA A 286 1.63 26.17 7.00
N ALA A 287 2.54 27.16 6.98
CA ALA A 287 3.81 27.05 6.26
C ALA A 287 4.91 26.34 7.08
N PHE A 288 4.90 26.46 8.42
CA PHE A 288 6.04 26.01 9.26
C PHE A 288 5.67 25.09 10.43
N GLY A 289 4.43 24.68 10.66
CA GLY A 289 4.08 23.81 11.81
C GLY A 289 4.81 22.47 11.78
N PHE A 290 4.77 21.79 10.62
CA PHE A 290 5.55 20.57 10.37
C PHE A 290 7.07 20.83 10.42
N PHE A 291 7.52 21.97 9.90
CA PHE A 291 8.94 22.37 9.87
C PHE A 291 9.51 22.66 11.27
N LEU A 292 8.74 23.33 12.12
CA LEU A 292 9.14 23.68 13.49
C LEU A 292 9.15 22.42 14.35
N ALA A 293 8.17 21.54 14.19
CA ALA A 293 8.17 20.22 14.81
C ALA A 293 9.39 19.38 14.35
N LEU A 294 9.75 19.42 13.06
CA LEU A 294 10.98 18.80 12.55
C LEU A 294 12.24 19.39 13.18
N ILE A 295 12.34 20.71 13.34
CA ILE A 295 13.47 21.37 14.00
C ILE A 295 13.58 20.93 15.46
N VAL A 296 12.47 20.92 16.19
CA VAL A 296 12.42 20.48 17.59
C VAL A 296 12.87 19.03 17.71
N VAL A 297 12.39 18.14 16.83
CA VAL A 297 12.82 16.73 16.79
C VAL A 297 14.29 16.61 16.39
N MET A 298 14.79 17.39 15.44
CA MET A 298 16.22 17.43 15.08
C MET A 298 17.10 17.90 16.25
N MET A 299 16.64 18.90 17.01
CA MET A 299 17.38 19.43 18.14
C MET A 299 17.38 18.44 19.32
N ALA A 300 16.23 17.83 19.62
CA ALA A 300 16.10 16.79 20.64
C ALA A 300 16.92 15.53 20.30
N THR A 301 16.91 15.09 19.04
CA THR A 301 17.69 13.93 18.60
C THR A 301 19.20 14.18 18.62
N ARG A 302 19.65 15.42 18.39
CA ARG A 302 21.06 15.81 18.59
C ARG A 302 21.50 15.71 20.06
N LEU A 303 20.60 15.97 21.00
CA LEU A 303 20.84 15.91 22.44
C LEU A 303 20.81 14.48 22.98
N VAL A 304 19.88 13.65 22.49
CA VAL A 304 19.58 12.33 23.10
C VAL A 304 20.30 11.16 22.42
N LEU A 305 20.62 11.23 21.12
CA LEU A 305 21.10 10.06 20.38
C LEU A 305 22.64 9.97 20.24
N PRO A 306 23.22 8.75 20.27
CA PRO A 306 24.64 8.52 20.01
C PRO A 306 25.02 8.84 18.54
N LYS A 307 26.28 9.23 18.29
CA LYS A 307 26.75 9.80 17.01
C LYS A 307 26.39 8.95 15.77
N GLY A 308 26.45 7.62 15.87
CA GLY A 308 26.10 6.72 14.75
C GLY A 308 24.63 6.77 14.33
N MET A 309 23.70 6.95 15.28
CA MET A 309 22.26 7.04 14.99
C MET A 309 21.86 8.42 14.46
N ARG A 310 22.60 9.48 14.79
CA ARG A 310 22.31 10.86 14.34
C ARG A 310 22.32 11.01 12.82
N LEU A 311 23.26 10.34 12.15
CA LEU A 311 23.39 10.40 10.68
C LEU A 311 22.26 9.66 9.95
N ALA A 312 21.75 8.58 10.52
CA ALA A 312 20.61 7.85 9.98
C ALA A 312 19.31 8.66 10.21
N VAL A 313 19.13 9.19 11.41
CA VAL A 313 18.00 10.05 11.77
C VAL A 313 17.98 11.34 10.95
N GLY A 314 19.12 11.98 10.73
CA GLY A 314 19.22 13.20 9.92
C GLY A 314 18.84 12.97 8.45
N ARG A 315 19.22 11.83 7.86
CA ARG A 315 18.82 11.48 6.48
C ARG A 315 17.31 11.26 6.36
N VAL A 316 16.72 10.57 7.33
CA VAL A 316 15.27 10.34 7.40
C VAL A 316 14.54 11.67 7.55
N LEU A 317 14.89 12.48 8.56
CA LEU A 317 14.26 13.78 8.82
C LEU A 317 14.43 14.74 7.62
N GLY A 318 15.58 14.70 6.94
CA GLY A 318 15.82 15.46 5.71
C GLY A 318 14.92 15.05 4.54
N ALA A 319 14.69 13.74 4.34
CA ALA A 319 13.75 13.25 3.34
C ALA A 319 12.30 13.64 3.65
N TRP A 320 11.92 13.62 4.93
CA TRP A 320 10.61 14.06 5.40
C TRP A 320 10.39 15.57 5.25
N MET A 321 11.46 16.37 5.28
CA MET A 321 11.40 17.82 5.16
C MET A 321 10.74 18.28 3.85
N GLY A 322 11.05 17.64 2.72
CA GLY A 322 10.46 17.98 1.42
C GLY A 322 9.01 17.53 1.29
N LEU A 323 8.77 16.22 1.44
CA LEU A 323 7.44 15.63 1.22
C LEU A 323 6.41 16.05 2.28
N GLY A 324 6.85 16.13 3.54
CA GLY A 324 5.99 16.47 4.66
C GLY A 324 5.64 17.96 4.74
N MET A 325 6.44 18.85 4.16
CA MET A 325 6.10 20.27 4.08
C MET A 325 4.92 20.51 3.13
N VAL A 326 4.89 19.81 1.99
CA VAL A 326 3.80 19.93 1.00
C VAL A 326 2.51 19.34 1.54
N ILE A 327 2.54 18.07 1.98
CA ILE A 327 1.35 17.37 2.45
C ILE A 327 0.88 17.95 3.80
N GLY A 328 1.81 18.18 4.73
CA GLY A 328 1.49 18.67 6.06
C GLY A 328 1.00 20.11 6.07
N GLY A 329 1.52 20.97 5.18
CA GLY A 329 1.02 22.33 5.04
C GLY A 329 -0.43 22.37 4.56
N VAL A 330 -0.76 21.59 3.53
CA VAL A 330 -2.13 21.50 2.98
C VAL A 330 -3.11 20.97 4.04
N VAL A 331 -2.75 19.90 4.75
CA VAL A 331 -3.60 19.31 5.80
C VAL A 331 -3.79 20.29 6.97
N THR A 332 -2.73 21.01 7.38
CA THR A 332 -2.82 22.00 8.46
C THR A 332 -3.72 23.17 8.08
N LEU A 333 -3.65 23.62 6.81
CA LEU A 333 -4.52 24.67 6.28
C LEU A 333 -6.00 24.23 6.27
N LEU A 334 -6.29 23.00 5.87
CA LEU A 334 -7.65 22.44 5.90
C LEU A 334 -8.21 22.31 7.33
N LEU A 335 -7.40 21.80 8.27
CA LEU A 335 -7.82 21.66 9.66
C LEU A 335 -8.00 23.00 10.37
N PHE A 336 -7.25 24.01 9.97
CA PHE A 336 -7.46 25.38 10.43
C PHE A 336 -8.77 25.97 9.90
N VAL A 337 -9.09 25.79 8.61
CA VAL A 337 -10.40 26.20 8.05
C VAL A 337 -11.55 25.53 8.79
N ALA A 338 -11.34 24.32 9.31
CA ALA A 338 -12.29 23.62 10.18
C ALA A 338 -12.29 24.12 11.64
N HIS A 339 -11.61 25.22 11.97
CA HIS A 339 -11.48 25.82 13.30
C HIS A 339 -10.98 24.86 14.39
N VAL A 340 -10.09 23.91 14.04
CA VAL A 340 -9.47 23.01 15.01
C VAL A 340 -8.41 23.76 15.83
N ASP A 341 -8.38 23.51 17.14
CA ASP A 341 -7.43 24.13 18.07
C ASP A 341 -5.97 23.90 17.63
N THR A 342 -5.25 25.00 17.49
CA THR A 342 -3.86 25.11 17.09
C THR A 342 -2.90 24.26 17.94
N MET A 343 -3.10 24.18 19.26
CA MET A 343 -2.28 23.34 20.14
C MET A 343 -2.47 21.86 19.87
N LYS A 344 -3.71 21.43 19.60
CA LYS A 344 -4.01 20.03 19.25
C LYS A 344 -3.36 19.64 17.94
N LEU A 345 -3.40 20.53 16.94
CA LEU A 345 -2.74 20.31 15.66
C LEU A 345 -1.22 20.14 15.83
N PHE A 346 -0.59 21.00 16.63
CA PHE A 346 0.84 20.89 16.92
C PHE A 346 1.22 19.55 17.59
N LEU A 347 0.46 19.13 18.61
CA LEU A 347 0.69 17.87 19.30
C LEU A 347 0.52 16.65 18.38
N VAL A 348 -0.48 16.67 17.51
CA VAL A 348 -0.71 15.61 16.51
C VAL A 348 0.45 15.53 15.52
N TRP A 349 0.96 16.66 15.03
CA TRP A 349 2.14 16.68 14.16
C TRP A 349 3.40 16.17 14.85
N MET A 350 3.63 16.57 16.11
CA MET A 350 4.72 16.03 16.93
C MET A 350 4.61 14.51 17.09
N LEU A 351 3.39 14.00 17.26
CA LEU A 351 3.14 12.57 17.42
C LEU A 351 3.38 11.78 16.13
N ILE A 352 2.97 12.34 14.98
CA ILE A 352 3.28 11.78 13.65
C ILE A 352 4.79 11.74 13.44
N LEU A 353 5.51 12.84 13.69
CA LEU A 353 6.96 12.91 13.52
C LEU A 353 7.72 11.96 14.45
N LEU A 354 7.31 11.88 15.72
CA LEU A 354 7.91 10.94 16.66
C LEU A 354 7.65 9.50 16.20
N GLY A 355 6.43 9.20 15.78
CA GLY A 355 6.07 7.87 15.32
C GLY A 355 6.79 7.45 14.04
N THR A 356 6.94 8.35 13.06
CA THR A 356 7.73 8.07 11.83
C THR A 356 9.22 7.94 12.13
N LEU A 357 9.75 8.70 13.09
CA LEU A 357 11.12 8.58 13.58
C LEU A 357 11.35 7.21 14.23
N VAL A 358 10.48 6.81 15.15
CA VAL A 358 10.53 5.50 15.83
C VAL A 358 10.44 4.39 14.78
N PHE A 359 9.47 4.43 13.87
CA PHE A 359 9.36 3.47 12.77
C PHE A 359 10.66 3.39 11.97
N SER A 360 11.22 4.54 11.57
CA SER A 360 12.43 4.58 10.75
C SER A 360 13.67 4.06 11.46
N ILE A 361 13.76 4.19 12.79
CA ILE A 361 14.88 3.67 13.61
C ILE A 361 14.73 2.16 13.85
N PHE A 362 13.54 1.71 14.24
CA PHE A 362 13.32 0.30 14.59
C PHE A 362 13.25 -0.60 13.34
N GLU A 363 12.78 -0.08 12.21
CA GLU A 363 12.64 -0.85 10.96
C GLU A 363 13.78 -0.63 9.96
N GLN A 364 14.94 -0.09 10.40
CA GLN A 364 16.10 0.16 9.53
C GLN A 364 16.54 -1.06 8.72
N ARG A 365 16.52 -2.26 9.33
CA ARG A 365 16.90 -3.49 8.63
C ARG A 365 15.94 -3.82 7.49
N LYS A 366 14.63 -3.68 7.71
CA LYS A 366 13.61 -3.95 6.70
C LYS A 366 13.63 -2.88 5.60
N LEU A 367 13.80 -1.61 5.98
CA LEU A 367 13.96 -0.49 5.04
C LEU A 367 15.21 -0.65 4.19
N GLY A 368 16.33 -1.08 4.78
CA GLY A 368 17.57 -1.38 4.05
C GLY A 368 17.43 -2.54 3.07
N ALA A 369 16.73 -3.62 3.47
CA ALA A 369 16.43 -4.73 2.58
C ALA A 369 15.58 -4.30 1.38
N ALA A 370 14.55 -3.48 1.62
CA ALA A 370 13.74 -2.88 0.55
C ALA A 370 14.57 -1.97 -0.36
N TYR A 371 15.35 -1.06 0.21
CA TYR A 371 16.21 -0.16 -0.56
C TYR A 371 17.17 -0.93 -1.46
N ASN A 372 17.86 -1.94 -0.93
CA ASN A 372 18.80 -2.75 -1.72
C ASN A 372 18.09 -3.54 -2.83
N HIS A 373 16.90 -4.08 -2.57
CA HIS A 373 16.09 -4.77 -3.57
C HIS A 373 15.75 -3.88 -4.77
N TYR A 374 15.29 -2.65 -4.50
CA TYR A 374 14.95 -1.69 -5.55
C TYR A 374 16.17 -1.05 -6.21
N ALA A 375 17.21 -0.71 -5.46
CA ALA A 375 18.45 -0.12 -5.98
C ALA A 375 19.18 -1.07 -6.95
N LYS A 376 19.23 -2.36 -6.62
CA LYS A 376 19.81 -3.39 -7.50
C LYS A 376 19.09 -3.47 -8.85
N ARG A 377 17.78 -3.22 -8.89
CA ARG A 377 17.01 -3.19 -10.14
C ARG A 377 17.25 -1.93 -10.96
N VAL A 378 17.32 -0.75 -10.34
CA VAL A 378 17.65 0.49 -11.07
C VAL A 378 19.02 0.36 -11.73
N GLY A 379 20.00 -0.21 -11.02
CA GLY A 379 21.31 -0.52 -11.59
C GLY A 379 21.25 -1.51 -12.75
N LYS A 380 20.43 -2.56 -12.66
CA LYS A 380 20.31 -3.57 -13.73
C LYS A 380 19.55 -3.07 -14.96
N ALA A 381 18.58 -2.17 -14.79
CA ALA A 381 17.88 -1.51 -15.90
C ALA A 381 18.80 -0.53 -16.66
N SER A 382 19.67 0.19 -15.93
CA SER A 382 20.62 1.14 -16.53
C SER A 382 21.71 0.48 -17.39
N PHE A 383 22.06 -0.79 -17.15
CA PHE A 383 23.05 -1.52 -17.96
C PHE A 383 22.40 -2.39 -19.06
N GLY A 384 21.07 -2.46 -19.13
CA GLY A 384 20.34 -3.29 -20.10
C GLY A 384 19.94 -2.56 -21.39
N ASP A 385 19.87 -1.22 -21.36
CA ASP A 385 19.45 -0.40 -22.51
C ASP A 385 20.62 0.19 -23.31
N GLU A 386 21.88 -0.01 -22.90
CA GLU A 386 23.06 0.49 -23.63
C GLU A 386 23.69 -0.53 -24.60
N ASP A 387 23.23 -1.80 -24.59
CA ASP A 387 23.75 -2.88 -25.45
C ASP A 387 22.65 -3.57 -26.30
N ALA A 388 21.72 -2.80 -26.87
CA ALA A 388 20.74 -3.29 -27.86
C ALA A 388 20.80 -2.54 -29.19
#